data_AF-R7M3G9-F1
#
_entry.id   AF-R7M3G9-F1
#
_cell.length_a   1.000
_cell.length_b   1.000
_cell.length_c   1.000
_cell.angle_alpha   90.00
_cell.angle_beta   90.00
_cell.angle_gamma   90.00
#
_symmetry.space_group_name_H-M   'P 1'
#
loop_
_entity.id
_entity.type
_entity.pdbx_description
1 polymer ?
#
loop_
_entity_poly.entity_id
_entity_poly.type
_entity_poly.pdbx_seq_one_letter_code
_entity_poly.pdbx_strand_id
1 'polypeptide(L)'
;MICKHCGLEYPDDLEACPGCGTPNEDVEAQVMSAEERDAFDGMTIETGTEEEPRGDWKVYDQEDIRRQQEKAAKKEKWRSLWELVKLNGRLVLAAAAVILAVVLLLPTLVGFLLVGLGALLVWTFFRNFFIRW
;
A
#
# COMPACT_ATOMS: atom_id res chain seq x y z
N MET A 1 30.30 11.81 -32.87
CA MET A 1 29.81 13.15 -32.53
C MET A 1 28.35 13.30 -32.94
N ILE A 2 27.61 14.18 -32.28
CA ILE A 2 26.27 14.58 -32.71
C ILE A 2 26.34 15.94 -33.40
N CYS A 3 25.69 16.08 -34.57
CA CYS A 3 25.63 17.35 -35.27
C CYS A 3 24.85 18.37 -34.44
N LYS A 4 25.45 19.52 -34.10
CA LYS A 4 24.75 20.59 -33.37
C LYS A 4 23.61 21.24 -34.19
N HIS A 5 23.60 21.07 -35.51
CA HIS A 5 22.58 21.65 -36.39
C HIS A 5 21.39 20.72 -36.64
N CYS A 6 21.63 19.44 -36.94
CA CYS A 6 20.57 18.49 -37.31
C CYS A 6 20.37 17.34 -36.32
N GLY A 7 21.20 17.21 -35.28
CA GLY A 7 21.06 16.18 -34.26
C GLY A 7 21.43 14.77 -34.72
N LEU A 8 21.96 14.59 -35.93
CA LEU A 8 22.42 13.29 -36.43
C LEU A 8 23.72 12.88 -35.73
N GLU A 9 23.80 11.63 -35.29
CA GLU A 9 25.04 11.04 -34.76
C GLU A 9 25.86 10.39 -35.89
N TYR A 10 27.13 10.77 -36.01
CA TYR A 10 28.06 10.31 -37.05
C TYR A 10 29.49 10.29 -36.50
N PRO A 11 30.41 9.52 -37.11
CA PRO A 11 31.80 9.46 -36.64
C PRO A 11 32.57 10.77 -36.88
N ASP A 12 33.56 11.02 -36.01
CA ASP A 12 34.29 12.30 -35.90
C ASP A 12 35.34 12.53 -37.00
N ASP A 13 35.51 11.55 -37.90
CA ASP A 13 36.48 11.54 -38.99
C ASP A 13 36.00 12.28 -40.25
N LEU A 14 34.76 12.76 -40.25
CA LEU A 14 34.15 13.48 -41.36
C LEU A 14 34.32 14.99 -41.19
N GLU A 15 34.71 15.71 -42.25
CA GLU A 15 34.88 17.18 -42.22
C GLU A 15 33.53 17.93 -42.18
N ALA A 16 32.47 17.28 -42.64
CA ALA A 16 31.12 17.85 -42.68
C ALA A 16 30.08 16.80 -42.30
N CYS A 17 28.99 17.25 -41.68
CA CYS A 17 27.90 16.37 -41.31
C CYS A 17 27.25 15.75 -42.57
N PRO A 18 27.14 14.42 -42.68
CA PRO A 18 26.53 13.76 -43.83
C PRO A 18 25.02 14.02 -43.96
N GLY A 19 24.36 14.47 -42.89
CA GLY A 19 22.92 14.75 -42.88
C GLY A 19 22.57 16.13 -43.43
N CYS A 20 23.31 17.17 -43.06
CA CYS A 20 22.99 18.57 -43.39
C CYS A 20 24.09 19.33 -44.12
N GLY A 21 25.25 18.72 -44.36
CA GLY A 21 26.37 19.32 -45.07
C GLY A 21 27.10 20.43 -44.31
N THR A 22 26.73 20.69 -43.05
CA THR A 22 27.39 21.71 -42.24
C THR A 22 28.81 21.26 -41.87
N PRO A 23 29.84 22.10 -42.05
CA PRO A 23 31.20 21.78 -41.63
C PRO A 23 31.25 21.55 -40.12
N ASN A 24 32.14 20.65 -39.70
CA ASN A 24 32.44 20.39 -38.30
C ASN A 24 33.31 21.52 -37.72
N GLU A 25 32.71 22.70 -37.56
CA GLU A 25 33.35 23.81 -36.86
C GLU A 25 33.26 23.59 -35.35
N ASP A 26 34.39 23.78 -34.66
CA ASP A 26 34.47 23.81 -33.21
C ASP A 26 33.75 25.07 -32.69
N VAL A 27 32.43 24.99 -32.60
CA VAL A 27 31.63 26.06 -31.97
C VAL A 27 31.94 26.03 -30.48
N GLU A 28 32.90 26.85 -30.05
CA GLU A 28 33.20 27.12 -28.65
C GLU A 28 31.95 27.64 -27.95
N ALA A 29 31.73 27.19 -26.71
CA ALA A 29 30.59 27.62 -25.91
C ALA A 29 30.73 29.13 -25.61
N GLN A 30 29.96 29.96 -26.31
CA GLN A 30 29.93 31.40 -26.06
C GLN A 30 29.04 31.71 -24.85
N VAL A 31 29.53 32.56 -23.94
CA VAL A 31 28.75 33.06 -22.81
C VAL A 31 27.74 34.07 -23.35
N MET A 32 26.46 33.88 -23.02
CA MET A 32 25.38 34.79 -23.42
C MET A 32 25.66 36.23 -22.96
N SER A 33 25.33 37.20 -23.81
CA SER A 33 25.35 38.62 -23.45
C SER A 33 24.31 38.95 -22.38
N ALA A 34 24.43 40.12 -21.75
CA ALA A 34 23.46 40.55 -20.73
C ALA A 34 22.05 40.68 -21.31
N GLU A 35 21.95 41.18 -22.53
CA GLU A 35 20.69 41.34 -23.26
C GLU A 35 20.05 40.00 -23.62
N GLU A 36 20.83 39.03 -24.10
CA GLU A 36 20.33 37.68 -24.42
C GLU A 36 19.89 36.92 -23.18
N ARG A 37 20.63 37.09 -22.07
CA ARG A 37 20.28 36.48 -20.79
C ARG A 37 18.97 37.06 -20.25
N ASP A 38 18.79 38.38 -20.34
CA ASP A 38 17.62 39.05 -19.79
C ASP A 38 16.37 38.86 -20.68
N ALA A 39 16.56 38.54 -21.97
CA ALA A 39 15.48 38.17 -22.90
C ALA A 39 15.14 36.67 -22.92
N PHE A 40 15.90 35.84 -22.18
CA PHE A 40 15.68 34.40 -22.15
C PHE A 40 14.44 34.07 -21.30
N ASP A 41 13.37 33.62 -21.96
CA ASP A 41 12.06 33.31 -21.34
C ASP A 41 12.13 32.11 -20.37
N GLY A 42 13.19 31.30 -20.46
CA GLY A 42 13.34 30.06 -19.71
C GLY A 42 12.33 29.00 -20.16
N MET A 43 12.67 27.74 -20.01
CA MET A 43 11.70 26.65 -20.11
C MET A 43 11.87 25.71 -18.93
N THR A 44 10.76 25.33 -18.31
CA THR A 44 10.73 24.36 -17.24
C THR A 44 10.90 22.95 -17.81
N ILE A 45 11.64 22.10 -17.09
CA ILE A 45 11.76 20.67 -17.44
C ILE A 45 10.44 20.02 -17.04
N GLU A 46 9.54 19.86 -18.01
CA GLU A 46 8.27 19.17 -17.82
C GLU A 46 8.56 17.68 -17.58
N THR A 47 8.66 17.29 -16.31
CA THR A 47 8.80 15.87 -15.92
C THR A 47 7.41 15.30 -15.71
N GLY A 48 6.62 15.18 -16.79
CA GLY A 48 5.26 14.68 -16.72
C GLY A 48 4.64 14.53 -18.09
N THR A 49 4.14 13.34 -18.39
CA THR A 49 3.35 13.04 -19.59
C THR A 49 2.18 14.03 -19.68
N GLU A 50 2.02 14.67 -20.84
CA GLU A 50 1.03 15.71 -21.12
C GLU A 50 -0.41 15.17 -21.06
N GLU A 51 -0.91 14.84 -19.88
CA GLU A 51 -2.31 14.42 -19.67
C GLU A 51 -2.69 14.36 -18.18
N GLU A 52 -2.29 15.32 -17.34
CA GLU A 52 -2.83 15.42 -15.97
C GLU A 52 -3.56 16.75 -15.69
N PRO A 53 -4.74 16.70 -15.04
CA PRO A 53 -5.55 17.86 -14.77
C PRO A 53 -4.83 18.81 -13.82
N ARG A 54 -4.79 20.07 -14.23
CA ARG A 54 -4.24 21.21 -13.51
C ARG A 54 -4.82 21.30 -12.09
N GLY A 55 -4.02 20.90 -11.10
CA GLY A 55 -4.16 21.35 -9.71
C GLY A 55 -4.63 20.31 -8.69
N ASP A 56 -3.72 19.46 -8.24
CA ASP A 56 -3.66 19.01 -6.84
C ASP A 56 -2.24 18.53 -6.53
N TRP A 57 -1.32 19.48 -6.33
CA TRP A 57 -0.01 19.15 -5.80
C TRP A 57 -0.19 18.72 -4.34
N LYS A 58 -0.40 17.42 -4.11
CA LYS A 58 -0.39 16.85 -2.75
C LYS A 58 1.03 16.92 -2.19
N VAL A 59 1.26 17.88 -1.32
CA VAL A 59 2.42 17.86 -0.42
C VAL A 59 2.19 16.74 0.57
N TYR A 60 2.92 15.64 0.43
CA TYR A 60 2.85 14.53 1.38
C TYR A 60 3.62 14.91 2.64
N ASP A 61 2.90 15.14 3.74
CA ASP A 61 3.51 15.29 5.03
C ASP A 61 3.97 13.93 5.58
N GLN A 62 4.95 13.93 6.49
CA GLN A 62 5.48 12.73 7.13
C GLN A 62 4.36 11.85 7.76
N GLU A 63 3.27 12.48 8.22
CA GLU A 63 2.11 11.79 8.77
C GLU A 63 1.30 11.02 7.72
N ASP A 64 1.20 11.55 6.50
CA ASP A 64 0.49 10.89 5.40
C ASP A 64 1.24 9.65 4.93
N ILE A 65 2.58 9.73 4.87
CA ILE A 65 3.44 8.57 4.60
C ILE A 65 3.21 7.49 5.65
N ARG A 66 3.15 7.85 6.95
CA ARG A 66 2.89 6.89 8.03
C ARG A 66 1.50 6.26 7.93
N ARG A 67 0.46 7.06 7.64
CA ARG A 67 -0.90 6.52 7.43
C ARG A 67 -0.97 5.60 6.21
N GLN A 68 -0.22 5.89 5.15
CA GLN A 68 -0.15 5.00 3.99
C GLN A 68 0.55 3.69 4.31
N GLN A 69 1.64 3.72 5.09
CA GLN A 69 2.30 2.50 5.58
C GLN A 69 1.38 1.66 6.47
N GLU A 70 0.64 2.29 7.38
CA GLU A 70 -0.36 1.60 8.21
C GLU A 70 -1.49 1.00 7.37
N LYS A 71 -1.98 1.73 6.36
CA LYS A 71 -2.99 1.22 5.42
C LYS A 71 -2.45 0.07 4.57
N ALA A 72 -1.20 0.15 4.11
CA ALA A 72 -0.53 -0.91 3.35
C ALA A 72 -0.34 -2.16 4.21
N ALA A 73 0.19 -2.02 5.42
CA ALA A 73 0.34 -3.11 6.38
C ALA A 73 -1.01 -3.76 6.75
N LYS A 74 -2.06 -2.95 6.92
CA LYS A 74 -3.43 -3.45 7.17
C LYS A 74 -3.97 -4.21 5.95
N LYS A 75 -3.70 -3.72 4.74
CA LYS A 75 -4.12 -4.35 3.47
C LYS A 75 -3.41 -5.68 3.24
N GLU A 76 -2.12 -5.78 3.58
CA GLU A 76 -1.35 -7.02 3.51
C GLU A 76 -1.86 -8.08 4.48
N LYS A 77 -2.13 -7.69 5.75
CA LYS A 77 -2.76 -8.58 6.73
C LYS A 77 -4.13 -9.07 6.26
N TRP A 78 -4.94 -8.18 5.68
CA TRP A 78 -6.25 -8.54 5.15
C TRP A 78 -6.16 -9.47 3.94
N ARG A 79 -5.18 -9.26 3.04
CA ARG A 79 -4.93 -10.17 1.91
C ARG A 79 -4.52 -11.56 2.38
N SER A 80 -3.60 -11.64 3.34
CA SER A 80 -3.17 -12.93 3.91
C SER A 80 -4.33 -13.71 4.53
N LEU A 81 -5.21 -13.03 5.28
CA LEU A 81 -6.43 -13.65 5.79
C LEU A 81 -7.37 -14.11 4.67
N TRP A 82 -7.54 -13.31 3.62
CA TRP A 82 -8.37 -13.68 2.48
C TRP A 82 -7.82 -14.90 1.72
N GLU A 83 -6.50 -15.00 1.56
CA GLU A 83 -5.85 -16.17 0.94
C GLU A 83 -6.08 -17.45 1.77
N LEU A 84 -5.96 -17.37 3.10
CA LEU A 84 -6.25 -18.49 4.00
C LEU A 84 -7.71 -18.98 3.89
N VAL A 85 -8.66 -18.05 3.78
CA VAL A 85 -10.08 -18.36 3.56
C VAL A 85 -10.31 -19.01 2.22
N LYS A 86 -9.62 -18.55 1.17
CA LYS A 86 -9.82 -19.00 -0.22
C LYS A 86 -9.22 -20.38 -0.47
N LEU A 87 -8.06 -20.68 0.11
CA LEU A 87 -7.38 -21.97 -0.05
C LEU A 87 -8.08 -23.11 0.72
N ASN A 88 -8.68 -22.81 1.88
CA ASN A 88 -9.22 -23.83 2.79
C ASN A 88 -10.66 -23.54 3.26
N GLY A 89 -11.54 -23.10 2.35
CA GLY A 89 -12.91 -22.69 2.70
C GLY A 89 -13.70 -23.71 3.53
N ARG A 90 -13.54 -25.02 3.30
CA ARG A 90 -14.19 -26.08 4.10
C ARG A 90 -13.67 -26.14 5.54
N LEU A 91 -12.36 -25.95 5.72
CA LEU A 91 -11.71 -25.99 7.02
C LEU A 91 -12.02 -24.71 7.82
N VAL A 92 -12.09 -23.57 7.14
CA VAL A 92 -12.52 -22.29 7.72
C VAL A 92 -13.98 -22.32 8.14
N LEU A 93 -14.88 -22.87 7.31
CA LEU A 93 -16.29 -23.05 7.68
C LEU A 93 -16.44 -24.00 8.88
N ALA A 94 -15.70 -25.11 8.90
CA ALA A 94 -15.70 -26.02 10.05
C ALA A 94 -15.19 -25.33 11.31
N ALA A 95 -14.07 -24.58 11.24
CA ALA A 95 -13.52 -23.84 12.36
C ALA A 95 -14.49 -22.75 12.85
N ALA A 96 -15.12 -22.00 11.95
CA ALA A 96 -16.12 -20.99 12.29
C ALA A 96 -17.35 -21.61 12.98
N ALA A 97 -17.82 -22.77 12.49
CA ALA A 97 -18.92 -23.51 13.12
C ALA A 97 -18.54 -24.00 14.52
N VAL A 98 -17.31 -24.51 14.72
CA VAL A 98 -16.81 -24.91 16.04
C VAL A 98 -16.71 -23.72 16.99
N ILE A 99 -16.17 -22.59 16.54
CA ILE A 99 -16.07 -21.37 17.36
C ILE A 99 -17.46 -20.89 17.78
N LEU A 100 -18.41 -20.85 16.83
CA LEU A 100 -19.79 -20.45 17.11
C LEU A 100 -20.47 -21.42 18.08
N ALA A 101 -20.28 -22.73 17.89
CA ALA A 101 -20.78 -23.75 18.80
C ALA A 101 -20.19 -23.57 20.20
N VAL A 102 -18.89 -23.32 20.34
CA VAL A 102 -18.25 -23.08 21.64
C VAL A 102 -18.79 -21.82 22.31
N VAL A 103 -18.91 -20.71 21.59
CA VAL A 103 -19.41 -19.44 22.15
C VAL A 103 -20.87 -19.56 22.63
N LEU A 104 -21.70 -20.38 21.99
CA LEU A 104 -23.09 -20.59 22.41
C LEU A 104 -23.26 -21.71 23.43
N LEU A 105 -22.59 -22.85 23.24
CA LEU A 105 -22.72 -24.04 24.10
C LEU A 105 -21.95 -23.91 25.40
N LEU A 106 -20.79 -23.28 25.42
CA LEU A 106 -19.95 -23.24 26.62
C LEU A 106 -20.59 -22.39 27.74
N PRO A 107 -21.13 -21.18 27.49
CA PRO A 107 -21.82 -20.41 28.52
C PRO A 107 -23.10 -21.09 29.02
N THR A 108 -23.84 -21.75 28.12
CA THR A 108 -25.06 -22.46 28.50
C THR A 108 -24.73 -23.70 29.34
N LEU A 109 -23.74 -24.51 28.95
CA LEU A 109 -23.26 -25.64 29.75
C LEU A 109 -22.77 -25.20 31.14
N VAL A 110 -21.97 -24.14 31.22
CA VAL A 110 -21.49 -23.60 32.50
C VAL A 110 -22.66 -23.11 33.35
N GLY A 111 -23.62 -22.41 32.74
CA GLY A 111 -24.85 -21.98 33.42
C GLY A 111 -25.64 -23.15 34.01
N PHE A 112 -25.92 -24.19 33.21
CA PHE A 112 -26.63 -25.38 33.66
C PHE A 112 -25.85 -26.14 34.75
N LEU A 113 -24.52 -26.20 34.65
CA LEU A 113 -23.68 -26.85 35.65
C LEU A 113 -23.73 -26.12 36.99
N LEU A 114 -23.69 -24.78 36.99
CA LEU A 114 -23.83 -23.98 38.20
C LEU A 114 -25.23 -24.12 38.82
N VAL A 115 -26.29 -24.09 38.02
CA VAL A 115 -27.66 -24.30 38.51
C VAL A 115 -27.85 -25.70 39.08
N GLY A 116 -27.33 -26.73 38.40
CA GLY A 116 -27.37 -28.10 38.84
C GLY A 116 -26.64 -28.33 40.16
N LEU A 117 -25.42 -27.80 40.30
CA LEU A 117 -24.66 -27.83 41.56
C LEU A 117 -25.41 -27.11 42.68
N GLY A 118 -26.00 -25.94 42.40
CA GLY A 118 -26.82 -25.21 43.36
C GLY A 118 -28.01 -26.04 43.87
N ALA A 119 -28.77 -26.65 42.96
CA ALA A 119 -29.90 -27.51 43.30
C ALA A 119 -29.47 -28.74 44.12
N LEU A 120 -28.33 -29.35 43.77
CA LEU A 120 -27.79 -30.52 44.46
C LEU A 120 -27.32 -30.16 45.87
N LEU A 121 -26.69 -29.00 46.06
CA LEU A 121 -26.32 -28.46 47.38
C LEU A 121 -27.55 -28.19 48.25
N VAL A 122 -28.58 -27.54 47.68
CA VAL A 122 -29.85 -27.29 48.40
C VAL A 122 -30.51 -28.62 48.77
N TRP A 123 -30.59 -29.57 47.85
CA TRP A 123 -31.18 -30.89 48.12
C TRP A 123 -30.40 -31.67 49.16
N THR A 124 -29.06 -31.68 49.10
CA THR A 124 -28.23 -32.36 50.11
C THR A 124 -28.34 -31.71 51.48
N PHE A 125 -28.40 -30.37 51.55
CA PHE A 125 -28.65 -29.65 52.79
C PHE A 125 -30.03 -29.97 53.36
N PHE A 126 -31.10 -29.87 52.56
CA PHE A 126 -32.45 -30.25 52.97
C PHE A 126 -32.52 -31.71 53.41
N ARG A 127 -31.92 -32.63 52.66
CA ARG A 127 -31.91 -34.07 52.99
C ARG A 127 -31.19 -34.33 54.31
N ASN A 128 -30.03 -33.72 54.52
CA ASN A 128 -29.24 -33.92 55.74
C ASN A 128 -29.88 -33.24 56.96
N PHE A 129 -30.62 -32.13 56.76
CA PHE A 129 -31.28 -31.40 57.84
C PHE A 129 -32.66 -31.98 58.21
N PHE A 130 -33.47 -32.40 57.23
CA PHE A 130 -34.83 -32.90 57.47
C PHE A 130 -34.94 -34.42 57.63
N ILE A 131 -34.04 -35.24 57.09
CA ILE A 131 -34.11 -36.71 57.23
C ILE A 131 -33.34 -37.21 58.48
N ARG A 132 -32.48 -36.36 59.07
CA ARG A 132 -31.65 -36.72 60.23
C ARG A 132 -32.21 -36.21 61.57
N TRP A 133 -33.43 -35.68 61.58
CA TRP A 133 -34.21 -35.28 62.75
C TRP A 133 -35.48 -36.12 62.78
#